data_AF-A0A4Q7PHW6-F1
#
_entry.id   AF-A0A4Q7PHW6-F1
#
_cell.length_a   1.000
_cell.length_b   1.000
_cell.length_c   1.000
_cell.angle_alpha   90.00
_cell.angle_beta   90.00
_cell.angle_gamma   90.00
#
_symmetry.space_group_name_H-M   'P 1'
#
loop_
_entity.id
_entity.type
_entity.pdbx_description
1 polymer ?
#
loop_
_entity_poly.entity_id
_entity_poly.type
_entity_poly.pdbx_seq_one_letter_code
_entity_poly.pdbx_strand_id
1 'polypeptide(L)'
;MAPDKKVTIDELILDQMINRCYAINECIKVVDSGTNWIQLHYGKFTYTTLFGIKQRTVKLGEAKEILISKIFKTHKFWYNDAYYYVSDGEWYTTDYKNDGN
;
A
#
# COMPACT_ATOMS: atom_id res chain seq x y z
N MET A 1 -16.17 0.94 -14.50
CA MET A 1 -15.58 1.31 -13.20
C MET A 1 -16.53 0.84 -12.13
N ALA A 2 -16.05 0.01 -11.20
CA ALA A 2 -16.83 -0.33 -10.01
C ALA A 2 -17.05 0.95 -9.17
N PRO A 3 -18.20 1.12 -8.51
CA PRO A 3 -18.43 2.26 -7.64
C PRO A 3 -17.46 2.24 -6.47
N ASP A 4 -17.00 3.43 -6.07
CA ASP A 4 -16.14 3.59 -4.91
C ASP A 4 -16.88 3.14 -3.65
N LYS A 5 -16.24 2.28 -2.87
CA LYS A 5 -16.80 1.75 -1.62
C LYS A 5 -16.17 2.50 -0.47
N LYS A 6 -16.99 3.13 0.37
CA LYS A 6 -16.53 3.70 1.64
C LYS A 6 -16.01 2.59 2.55
N VAL A 7 -14.85 2.82 3.14
CA VAL A 7 -14.18 1.88 4.05
C VAL A 7 -13.65 2.60 5.27
N THR A 8 -13.38 1.86 6.33
CA THR A 8 -12.64 2.35 7.49
C THR A 8 -11.20 1.87 7.36
N ILE A 9 -10.24 2.78 7.41
CA ILE A 9 -8.80 2.48 7.48
C ILE A 9 -8.26 3.17 8.71
N ASP A 10 -7.81 2.35 9.66
CA ASP A 10 -7.10 2.77 10.86
C ASP A 10 -5.76 2.02 10.94
N GLU A 11 -4.97 2.35 11.97
CA GLU A 11 -3.67 1.75 12.18
C GLU A 11 -3.74 0.22 12.37
N LEU A 12 -4.80 -0.29 13.02
CA LEU A 12 -4.98 -1.73 13.26
C LEU A 12 -5.20 -2.49 11.95
N ILE A 13 -6.05 -1.97 11.06
CA ILE A 13 -6.30 -2.56 9.74
C ILE A 13 -5.03 -2.54 8.90
N LEU A 14 -4.29 -1.43 8.90
CA LEU A 14 -3.02 -1.33 8.19
C LEU A 14 -1.99 -2.31 8.73
N ASP A 15 -1.93 -2.49 10.06
CA ASP A 15 -1.05 -3.46 10.70
C ASP A 15 -1.34 -4.90 10.24
N GLN A 16 -2.62 -5.26 10.14
CA GLN A 16 -3.04 -6.57 9.64
C GLN A 16 -2.70 -6.75 8.16
N MET A 17 -2.95 -5.75 7.32
CA MET A 17 -2.58 -5.77 5.90
C MET A 17 -1.07 -5.97 5.73
N ILE A 18 -0.26 -5.21 6.47
CA ILE A 18 1.20 -5.29 6.39
C ILE A 18 1.72 -6.65 6.88
N ASN A 19 1.15 -7.20 7.96
CA ASN A 19 1.48 -8.56 8.42
C ASN A 19 1.25 -9.60 7.30
N ARG A 20 0.14 -9.47 6.58
CA ARG A 20 -0.17 -10.38 5.46
C ARG A 20 0.77 -10.16 4.29
N CYS A 21 1.02 -8.92 3.88
CA CYS A 21 2.01 -8.62 2.84
C CYS A 21 3.43 -9.08 3.21
N TYR A 22 3.73 -9.21 4.50
CA TYR A 22 5.01 -9.74 4.97
C TYR A 22 5.08 -11.27 4.90
N ALA A 23 4.00 -11.96 5.28
CA ALA A 23 4.00 -13.41 5.49
C ALA A 23 3.42 -14.24 4.34
N ILE A 24 2.54 -13.67 3.53
CA ILE A 24 1.82 -14.36 2.44
C ILE A 24 1.92 -13.57 1.14
N ASN A 25 1.39 -14.14 0.05
CA ASN A 25 1.47 -13.57 -1.30
C ASN A 25 0.50 -12.40 -1.49
N GLU A 26 0.67 -11.35 -0.69
CA GLU A 26 -0.08 -10.11 -0.77
C GLU A 26 0.86 -8.92 -0.89
N CYS A 27 0.38 -7.84 -1.50
CA CYS A 27 1.19 -6.69 -1.85
C CYS A 27 0.52 -5.40 -1.40
N ILE A 28 1.28 -4.56 -0.70
CA ILE A 28 0.91 -3.18 -0.42
C ILE A 28 1.90 -2.25 -1.08
N LYS A 29 1.40 -1.27 -1.83
CA LYS A 29 2.21 -0.28 -2.54
C LYS A 29 1.70 1.12 -2.25
N VAL A 30 2.56 1.94 -1.67
CA VAL A 30 2.27 3.34 -1.37
C VAL A 30 2.95 4.19 -2.43
N VAL A 31 2.16 4.94 -3.19
CA VAL A 31 2.65 5.88 -4.20
C VAL A 31 2.68 7.26 -3.56
N ASP A 32 3.84 7.89 -3.58
CA ASP A 32 4.01 9.26 -3.09
C ASP A 32 3.70 10.26 -4.22
N SER A 33 4.47 11.35 -4.33
CA SER A 33 4.43 12.27 -5.45
C SER A 33 5.24 11.77 -6.65
N GLY A 34 4.66 11.92 -7.83
CA GLY A 34 5.31 11.60 -9.11
C GLY A 34 5.52 10.09 -9.29
N THR A 35 6.78 9.71 -9.55
CA THR A 35 7.16 8.31 -9.84
C THR A 35 7.64 7.55 -8.59
N ASN A 36 7.66 8.20 -7.42
CA ASN A 36 8.17 7.59 -6.21
C ASN A 36 7.17 6.65 -5.55
N TRP A 37 7.59 5.43 -5.24
CA TRP A 37 6.76 4.47 -4.52
C TRP A 37 7.58 3.53 -3.64
N ILE A 38 6.89 2.96 -2.65
CA ILE A 38 7.40 1.92 -1.76
C ILE A 38 6.40 0.77 -1.81
N GLN A 39 6.89 -0.46 -1.90
CA GLN A 39 6.11 -1.67 -1.97
C GLN A 39 6.64 -2.70 -0.98
N LEU A 40 5.73 -3.40 -0.31
CA LEU A 40 6.02 -4.60 0.46
C LEU A 40 5.30 -5.78 -0.16
N HIS A 41 6.05 -6.83 -0.46
CA HIS A 41 5.51 -8.10 -0.95
C HIS A 41 6.40 -9.25 -0.47
N TYR A 42 5.82 -10.18 0.28
CA TYR A 42 6.49 -11.34 0.86
C TYR A 42 7.78 -11.00 1.62
N GLY A 43 7.71 -9.99 2.49
CA GLY A 43 8.83 -9.50 3.30
C GLY A 43 9.90 -8.70 2.54
N LYS A 44 9.76 -8.56 1.21
CA LYS A 44 10.66 -7.75 0.38
C LYS A 44 10.13 -6.33 0.26
N PHE A 45 10.94 -5.37 0.67
CA PHE A 45 10.72 -3.95 0.45
C PHE A 45 11.36 -3.52 -0.86
N THR A 46 10.53 -3.14 -1.82
CA THR A 46 10.95 -2.61 -3.12
C THR A 46 10.57 -1.13 -3.18
N TYR A 47 11.48 -0.26 -3.56
CA TYR A 47 11.24 1.18 -3.59
C TYR A 47 12.04 1.86 -4.67
N THR A 48 11.56 3.01 -5.13
CA THR A 48 12.25 3.84 -6.13
C THR A 48 13.19 4.83 -5.47
N THR A 49 14.31 5.07 -6.14
CA THR A 49 15.28 6.11 -5.81
C THR A 49 15.63 6.88 -7.09
N LEU A 50 16.40 7.96 -6.97
CA LEU A 50 16.95 8.67 -8.14
C LEU A 50 17.78 7.78 -9.07
N PHE A 51 18.29 6.65 -8.56
CA PHE A 51 19.13 5.69 -9.29
C PHE A 51 18.35 4.43 -9.71
N GLY A 52 17.02 4.51 -9.76
CA GLY A 52 16.15 3.40 -10.13
C GLY A 52 15.58 2.63 -8.94
N ILE A 53 15.12 1.40 -9.21
CA ILE A 53 14.43 0.56 -8.23
C ILE A 53 15.46 -0.18 -7.38
N LYS A 54 15.27 -0.14 -6.06
CA LYS A 54 16.04 -0.88 -5.07
C LYS A 54 15.14 -1.85 -4.35
N GLN A 55 15.73 -2.93 -3.85
CA GLN A 55 15.04 -3.94 -3.07
C GLN A 55 15.90 -4.33 -1.88
N ARG A 56 15.27 -4.48 -0.71
CA ARG A 56 15.90 -5.03 0.49
C ARG A 56 14.89 -5.80 1.32
N THR A 57 15.37 -6.70 2.16
CA THR A 57 14.56 -7.28 3.23
C THR A 57 14.61 -6.34 4.44
N VAL A 58 13.48 -6.10 5.07
CA VAL A 58 13.38 -5.33 6.32
C VAL A 58 12.71 -6.16 7.39
N LYS A 59 12.86 -5.79 8.66
CA LYS A 59 12.10 -6.42 9.74
C LYS A 59 10.65 -5.94 9.69
N LEU A 60 9.72 -6.78 10.15
CA LEU A 60 8.29 -6.45 10.18
C LEU A 60 7.97 -5.13 10.92
N GLY A 61 8.64 -4.85 12.04
CA GLY A 61 8.45 -3.59 12.77
C GLY A 61 8.83 -2.36 11.94
N GLU A 62 9.99 -2.41 11.27
CA GLU A 62 10.43 -1.34 10.35
C GLU A 62 9.47 -1.19 9.17
N ALA A 63 8.96 -2.30 8.64
CA ALA A 63 7.98 -2.28 7.56
C ALA A 63 6.70 -1.52 7.94
N LYS A 64 6.17 -1.81 9.14
CA LYS A 64 4.97 -1.18 9.69
C LYS A 64 5.15 0.31 9.84
N GLU A 65 6.23 0.71 10.52
CA GLU A 65 6.54 2.12 10.78
C GLU A 65 6.61 2.93 9.48
N ILE A 66 7.34 2.43 8.48
CA ILE A 66 7.51 3.12 7.19
C ILE A 66 6.18 3.21 6.44
N LEU A 67 5.46 2.10 6.28
CA LEU A 67 4.27 2.05 5.44
C LEU A 67 3.10 2.80 6.07
N ILE A 68 2.83 2.63 7.35
CA ILE A 68 1.73 3.32 8.05
C ILE A 68 1.95 4.84 8.00
N SER A 69 3.16 5.30 8.34
CA SER A 69 3.53 6.71 8.26
C SER A 69 3.34 7.27 6.85
N LYS A 70 3.74 6.51 5.82
CA LYS A 70 3.60 6.94 4.42
C LYS A 70 2.14 6.96 3.96
N ILE A 71 1.33 5.99 4.38
CA ILE A 71 -0.10 5.91 4.04
C ILE A 71 -0.85 7.10 4.64
N PHE A 72 -0.65 7.43 5.91
CA PHE A 72 -1.29 8.59 6.52
C PHE A 72 -0.77 9.92 5.97
N LYS A 73 0.47 9.98 5.46
CA LYS A 73 0.97 11.18 4.80
C LYS A 73 0.35 11.39 3.40
N THR A 74 0.24 10.32 2.62
CA THR A 74 -0.17 10.37 1.21
C THR A 74 -1.66 10.21 1.01
N HIS A 75 -2.34 9.61 1.99
CA HIS A 75 -3.75 9.21 1.96
C HIS A 75 -4.12 8.35 0.74
N LYS A 76 -3.15 7.60 0.19
CA LYS A 76 -3.29 6.85 -1.06
C LYS A 76 -2.39 5.62 -1.06
N PHE A 77 -2.93 4.46 -1.35
CA PHE A 77 -2.14 3.24 -1.50
C PHE A 77 -2.90 2.19 -2.31
N TRP A 78 -2.17 1.16 -2.75
CA TRP A 78 -2.71 -0.03 -3.37
C TRP A 78 -2.52 -1.21 -2.43
N TYR A 79 -3.52 -2.06 -2.35
CA TYR A 79 -3.45 -3.33 -1.65
C TYR A 79 -4.11 -4.41 -2.50
N ASN A 80 -3.34 -5.42 -2.93
CA ASN A 80 -3.80 -6.49 -3.83
C ASN A 80 -4.69 -5.98 -4.98
N ASP A 81 -4.17 -5.02 -5.74
CA ASP A 81 -4.85 -4.39 -6.89
C ASP A 81 -6.08 -3.54 -6.55
N ALA A 82 -6.52 -3.46 -5.29
CA ALA A 82 -7.49 -2.47 -4.86
C ALA A 82 -6.79 -1.15 -4.51
N TYR A 83 -7.31 -0.04 -5.03
CA TYR A 83 -6.79 1.29 -4.75
C TYR A 83 -7.59 1.95 -3.61
N TYR A 84 -6.88 2.38 -2.58
CA TYR A 84 -7.42 3.05 -1.40
C TYR A 84 -7.01 4.52 -1.42
N TYR A 85 -7.94 5.41 -1.14
CA TYR A 85 -7.68 6.84 -1.08
C TYR A 85 -8.64 7.57 -0.13
N VAL A 86 -8.24 8.75 0.33
CA VAL A 86 -9.13 9.66 1.07
C VAL A 86 -9.76 10.68 0.13
N SER A 87 -11.08 10.86 0.24
CA SER A 87 -11.85 11.97 -0.34
C SER A 87 -12.79 12.50 0.73
N ASP A 88 -12.95 13.82 0.82
CA ASP A 88 -13.89 14.46 1.76
C ASP A 88 -13.69 14.02 3.23
N GLY A 89 -12.45 13.71 3.61
CA GLY A 89 -12.07 13.24 4.95
C GLY A 89 -12.35 11.76 5.23
N GLU A 90 -12.87 11.00 4.27
CA GLU A 90 -13.23 9.60 4.43
C GLU A 90 -12.44 8.69 3.47
N TRP A 91 -12.18 7.45 3.90
CA TRP A 91 -11.51 6.46 3.07
C TRP A 91 -12.48 5.78 2.11
N TYR A 92 -12.01 5.61 0.88
CA TYR A 92 -12.68 4.89 -0.18
C TYR A 92 -11.74 3.84 -0.77
N THR A 93 -12.32 2.78 -1.33
CA THR A 93 -11.61 1.79 -2.11
C THR A 93 -12.31 1.56 -3.45
N THR A 94 -11.52 1.35 -4.48
CA THR A 94 -11.99 0.94 -5.80
C THR A 94 -11.27 -0.35 -6.20
N ASP A 95 -12.04 -1.39 -6.47
CA ASP A 95 -11.52 -2.65 -6.96
C ASP A 95 -11.12 -2.43 -8.43
N TYR A 96 -9.82 -2.31 -8.72
CA TYR A 96 -9.33 -2.58 -10.07
C TYR A 96 -9.33 -4.09 -10.24
N LYS A 97 -10.49 -4.65 -10.54
CA LYS A 97 -10.50 -5.93 -11.22
C LYS A 97 -9.79 -5.70 -12.55
N ASN A 98 -8.56 -6.16 -12.64
CA ASN A 98 -7.98 -6.52 -13.92
C ASN A 98 -8.87 -7.67 -14.42
N ASP A 99 -9.97 -7.35 -15.08
CA ASP A 99 -10.66 -8.30 -15.95
C ASP A 99 -9.60 -8.68 -16.98
N GLY A 100 -9.01 -9.85 -16.78
CA GLY A 100 -7.84 -10.32 -17.51
C GLY A 100 -8.04 -10.15 -19.01
N ASN A 101 -7.05 -9.51 -19.63
CA ASN A 101 -6.84 -9.53 -21.07
C ASN A 101 -5.57 -10.32 -21.34
#